data_AF-A0A5D3WFC8-F1
#
_entry.id   AF-A0A5D3WFC8-F1
#
_cell.length_a   1.000
_cell.length_b   1.000
_cell.length_c   1.000
_cell.angle_alpha   90.00
_cell.angle_beta   90.00
_cell.angle_gamma   90.00
#
_symmetry.space_group_name_H-M   'P 1'
#
loop_
_entity.id
_entity.type
_entity.pdbx_description
1 polymer ?
#
loop_
_entity_poly.entity_id
_entity_poly.type
_entity_poly.pdbx_seq_one_letter_code
_entity_poly.pdbx_strand_id
1 'polypeptide(L)'
;MISEEIKKKISKFNDTGEFMDFIYDNEQLDNATKKAILSEAFKRIASGDDLERVIFMAIDDLNDFDTAKNFLISGLHHITSIEELNHLSLMVEGIAYGEEDRNLLQWCQNAMSEIAKRKSSPYVKMLDALHKSYKYNQRVYVDRALLDKTRPVRVPVFSGPTGMGKTTTIKKFATEMGFDFIALEGSVLTAGDLLTHIQVTKEKIMKKSSKGVVVLIERFNQLCDECKDIIQQYSDGDIDAVGKIVKSAGALKKTEHRFRITPITELFVVGEVTT
;
A
#
# COMPACT_ATOMS: atom_id res chain seq x y z
N MET A 1 32.04 22.81 14.43
CA MET A 1 33.03 22.04 13.63
C MET A 1 33.32 20.75 14.37
N ILE A 2 33.25 19.60 13.71
CA ILE A 2 33.61 18.30 14.33
C ILE A 2 35.10 18.36 14.76
N SER A 3 35.41 17.96 15.99
CA SER A 3 36.79 17.87 16.46
C SER A 3 37.59 16.84 15.65
N GLU A 4 38.90 17.02 15.51
CA GLU A 4 39.75 16.07 14.78
C GLU A 4 39.73 14.66 15.41
N GLU A 5 39.51 14.57 16.71
CA GLU A 5 39.34 13.29 17.40
C GLU A 5 38.08 12.55 16.94
N ILE A 6 36.93 13.24 16.86
CA ILE A 6 35.68 12.65 16.40
C ILE A 6 35.81 12.28 14.91
N LYS A 7 36.39 13.13 14.07
CA LYS A 7 36.65 12.81 12.66
C LYS A 7 37.47 11.52 12.49
N LYS A 8 38.52 11.35 13.31
CA LYS A 8 39.37 10.15 13.30
C LYS A 8 38.64 8.90 13.81
N LYS A 9 37.64 9.05 14.69
CA LYS A 9 36.79 7.94 15.14
C LYS A 9 35.81 7.53 14.05
N ILE A 10 35.01 8.47 13.55
CA ILE A 10 33.97 8.17 12.54
C ILE A 10 34.55 7.74 11.20
N SER A 11 35.79 8.13 10.87
CA SER A 11 36.45 7.67 9.63
C SER A 11 36.68 6.16 9.60
N LYS A 12 36.72 5.51 10.77
CA LYS A 12 36.87 4.06 10.91
C LYS A 12 35.54 3.30 10.83
N PHE A 13 34.41 4.00 10.81
CA PHE A 13 33.12 3.32 10.78
C PHE A 13 32.90 2.65 9.42
N ASN A 14 32.28 1.49 9.40
CA ASN A 14 32.12 0.66 8.19
C ASN A 14 30.71 0.72 7.63
N ASP A 15 29.71 0.97 8.47
CA ASP A 15 28.31 1.06 8.09
C ASP A 15 27.61 2.20 8.82
N THR A 16 26.37 2.49 8.40
CA THR A 16 25.52 3.54 8.96
C THR A 16 25.16 3.28 10.42
N GLY A 17 25.06 2.02 10.86
CA GLY A 17 24.73 1.64 12.23
C GLY A 17 25.76 2.13 13.23
N GLU A 18 27.05 1.97 12.92
CA GLU A 18 28.13 2.45 13.78
C GLU A 18 28.10 3.98 14.00
N PHE A 19 27.58 4.76 13.02
CA PHE A 19 27.36 6.20 13.21
C PHE A 19 26.20 6.49 14.18
N MET A 20 25.12 5.71 14.11
CA MET A 20 23.95 5.83 14.98
C MET A 20 24.33 5.51 16.42
N ASP A 21 24.97 4.36 16.62
CA ASP A 21 25.43 3.91 17.93
C ASP A 21 26.36 4.94 18.57
N PHE A 22 27.27 5.52 17.78
CA PHE A 22 28.15 6.58 18.27
C PHE A 22 27.40 7.85 18.71
N ILE A 23 26.33 8.23 18.00
CA ILE A 23 25.51 9.39 18.39
C ILE A 23 24.73 9.09 19.68
N TYR A 24 24.16 7.89 19.82
CA TYR A 24 23.45 7.46 21.02
C TYR A 24 24.37 7.35 22.24
N ASP A 25 25.54 6.73 22.09
CA ASP A 25 26.53 6.56 23.17
C ASP A 25 27.14 7.90 23.64
N ASN A 26 26.93 8.98 22.90
CA ASN A 26 27.47 10.30 23.20
C ASN A 26 26.37 11.37 23.24
N GLU A 27 25.37 11.16 24.10
CA GLU A 27 24.25 12.09 24.30
C GLU A 27 24.69 13.55 24.53
N GLN A 28 25.85 13.76 25.15
CA GLN A 28 26.47 15.06 25.45
C GLN A 28 26.93 15.85 24.22
N LEU A 29 26.93 15.26 23.02
CA LEU A 29 27.27 15.98 21.79
C LEU A 29 26.23 17.05 21.50
N ASP A 30 26.69 18.24 21.11
CA ASP A 30 25.80 19.30 20.65
C ASP A 30 25.14 18.94 19.31
N ASN A 31 23.99 19.56 19.02
CA ASN A 31 23.21 19.28 17.82
C ASN A 31 23.99 19.56 16.52
N ALA A 32 24.89 20.55 16.51
CA ALA A 32 25.69 20.85 15.32
C ALA A 32 26.71 19.73 15.04
N THR A 33 27.28 19.14 16.09
CA THR A 33 28.17 17.99 15.99
C THR A 33 27.41 16.73 15.56
N LYS A 34 26.24 16.44 16.17
CA LYS A 34 25.36 15.32 15.75
C LYS A 34 24.94 15.44 14.29
N LYS A 35 24.52 16.64 13.84
CA LYS A 35 24.17 16.91 12.43
C LYS A 35 25.32 16.66 11.46
N ALA A 36 26.53 17.04 11.84
CA ALA A 36 27.70 16.84 11.00
C ALA A 36 28.10 15.36 10.91
N ILE A 37 27.94 14.58 12.00
CA ILE A 37 28.12 13.12 12.00
C ILE A 37 27.05 12.44 11.13
N LEU A 38 25.79 12.83 11.28
CA LEU A 38 24.67 12.36 10.44
C LEU A 38 24.90 12.62 8.96
N SER A 39 25.45 13.79 8.62
CA SER A 39 25.79 14.13 7.23
C SER A 39 26.90 13.24 6.65
N GLU A 40 27.79 12.71 7.50
CA GLU A 40 28.82 11.75 7.08
C GLU A 40 28.25 10.34 6.98
N ALA A 41 27.35 9.95 7.90
CA ALA A 41 26.60 8.69 7.82
C ALA A 41 25.79 8.62 6.52
N PHE A 42 25.12 9.72 6.16
CA PHE A 42 24.34 9.84 4.93
C PHE A 42 25.15 9.52 3.66
N LYS A 43 26.43 9.91 3.61
CA LYS A 43 27.29 9.62 2.45
C LYS A 43 27.61 8.13 2.28
N ARG A 44 27.35 7.32 3.30
CA ARG A 44 27.67 5.89 3.36
C ARG A 44 26.43 5.00 3.32
N ILE A 45 25.26 5.59 3.09
CA ILE A 45 24.01 4.85 2.89
C ILE A 45 24.19 3.85 1.74
N ALA A 46 23.94 2.58 2.03
CA ALA A 46 23.99 1.50 1.05
C ALA A 46 22.60 0.97 0.70
N SER A 47 21.60 1.21 1.56
CA SER A 47 20.25 0.66 1.47
C SER A 47 19.16 1.70 1.84
N GLY A 48 17.89 1.38 1.54
CA GLY A 48 16.76 2.19 2.01
C GLY A 48 16.62 2.18 3.52
N ASP A 49 16.96 1.08 4.20
CA ASP A 49 16.93 0.98 5.66
C ASP A 49 17.94 1.93 6.33
N ASP A 50 19.14 2.07 5.74
CA ASP A 50 20.14 3.04 6.21
C ASP A 50 19.62 4.48 6.09
N LEU A 51 18.93 4.77 4.99
CA LEU A 51 18.30 6.06 4.76
C LEU A 51 17.20 6.35 5.78
N GLU A 52 16.36 5.36 6.07
CA GLU A 52 15.29 5.44 7.08
C GLU A 52 15.87 5.83 8.44
N ARG A 53 16.93 5.15 8.89
CA ARG A 53 17.60 5.42 10.18
C ARG A 53 18.17 6.83 10.28
N VAL A 54 18.86 7.27 9.22
CA VAL A 54 19.46 8.62 9.16
C VAL A 54 18.38 9.71 9.22
N ILE A 55 17.24 9.48 8.57
CA ILE A 55 16.11 10.42 8.59
C ILE A 55 15.44 10.42 9.98
N PHE A 56 15.20 9.25 10.58
CA PHE A 56 14.60 9.16 11.93
C PHE A 56 15.44 9.92 12.95
N MET A 57 16.75 9.71 12.95
CA MET A 57 17.62 10.36 13.93
C MET A 57 17.72 11.89 13.70
N ALA A 58 17.57 12.36 12.46
CA ALA A 58 17.46 13.80 12.20
C ALA A 58 16.15 14.42 12.74
N ILE A 59 15.06 13.64 12.79
CA ILE A 59 13.75 14.08 13.27
C ILE A 59 13.68 13.97 14.79
N ASP A 60 13.87 12.76 15.32
CA ASP A 60 13.58 12.45 16.72
C ASP A 60 14.63 13.05 17.66
N ASP A 61 15.91 12.96 17.31
CA ASP A 61 17.00 13.39 18.21
C ASP A 61 17.39 14.85 17.99
N LEU A 62 17.24 15.37 16.77
CA LEU A 62 17.66 16.73 16.43
C LEU A 62 16.52 17.72 16.21
N ASN A 63 15.29 17.24 16.01
CA ASN A 63 14.14 18.06 15.60
C ASN A 63 14.48 18.94 14.37
N ASP A 64 15.27 18.40 13.43
CA ASP A 64 15.83 19.11 12.27
C ASP A 64 15.20 18.60 10.96
N PHE A 65 13.97 19.06 10.72
CA PHE A 65 13.16 18.66 9.56
C PHE A 65 13.78 19.03 8.21
N ASP A 66 14.51 20.15 8.13
CA ASP A 66 15.20 20.56 6.90
C ASP A 66 16.31 19.56 6.52
N THR A 67 17.04 19.06 7.51
CA THR A 67 18.07 18.05 7.30
C THR A 67 17.48 16.72 6.92
N ALA A 68 16.43 16.28 7.63
CA ALA A 68 15.67 15.07 7.30
C ALA A 68 15.13 15.11 5.86
N LYS A 69 14.57 16.25 5.45
CA LYS A 69 14.10 16.50 4.08
C LYS A 69 15.23 16.42 3.05
N ASN A 70 16.37 17.05 3.31
CA ASN A 70 17.51 17.01 2.40
C ASN A 70 18.06 15.59 2.23
N PHE A 71 18.15 14.83 3.32
CA PHE A 71 18.53 13.42 3.28
C PHE A 71 17.53 12.60 2.47
N LEU A 72 16.23 12.77 2.71
CA LEU A 72 15.20 12.10 1.94
C LEU A 72 15.35 12.38 0.43
N ILE A 73 15.46 13.65 0.03
CA ILE A 73 15.61 14.07 -1.37
C ILE A 73 16.85 13.44 -2.01
N SER A 74 17.99 13.56 -1.35
CA SER A 74 19.26 13.05 -1.86
C SER A 74 19.31 11.52 -1.85
N GLY A 75 18.62 10.87 -0.92
CA GLY A 75 18.67 9.43 -0.68
C GLY A 75 17.72 8.59 -1.52
N LEU A 76 16.75 9.21 -2.20
CA LEU A 76 15.71 8.49 -2.97
C LEU A 76 16.24 7.43 -3.95
N HIS A 77 17.45 7.60 -4.47
CA HIS A 77 18.05 6.66 -5.41
C HIS A 77 18.54 5.35 -4.75
N HIS A 78 18.66 5.32 -3.42
CA HIS A 78 18.95 4.10 -2.65
C HIS A 78 17.71 3.27 -2.34
N ILE A 79 16.51 3.78 -2.65
CA ILE A 79 15.25 3.05 -2.48
C ILE A 79 15.12 2.03 -3.62
N THR A 80 15.29 0.75 -3.28
CA THR A 80 15.33 -0.34 -4.26
C THR A 80 14.04 -1.16 -4.28
N SER A 81 13.20 -1.05 -3.27
CA SER A 81 11.92 -1.75 -3.10
C SER A 81 10.73 -0.78 -3.06
N ILE A 82 9.51 -1.29 -3.00
CA ILE A 82 8.31 -0.45 -2.80
C ILE A 82 8.02 -0.32 -1.30
N GLU A 83 8.40 -1.34 -0.55
CA GLU A 83 8.34 -1.44 0.89
C GLU A 83 9.14 -0.31 1.55
N GLU A 84 10.41 -0.11 1.17
CA GLU A 84 11.26 1.01 1.63
C GLU A 84 10.62 2.38 1.30
N LEU A 85 10.01 2.51 0.11
CA LEU A 85 9.37 3.76 -0.31
C LEU A 85 8.14 4.08 0.55
N ASN A 86 7.34 3.07 0.88
CA ASN A 86 6.19 3.24 1.73
C ASN A 86 6.60 3.65 3.14
N HIS A 87 7.60 2.97 3.71
CA HIS A 87 8.18 3.32 5.02
C HIS A 87 8.55 4.81 5.06
N LEU A 88 9.27 5.29 4.06
CA LEU A 88 9.64 6.70 3.93
C LEU A 88 8.42 7.62 3.74
N SER A 89 7.40 7.20 3.01
CA SER A 89 6.15 7.97 2.89
C SER A 89 5.43 8.12 4.24
N LEU A 90 5.43 7.08 5.08
CA LEU A 90 4.80 7.13 6.40
C LEU A 90 5.57 8.05 7.34
N MET A 91 6.90 8.06 7.26
CA MET A 91 7.73 9.00 7.99
C MET A 91 7.39 10.44 7.59
N VAL A 92 7.27 10.70 6.28
CA VAL A 92 6.88 12.02 5.79
C VAL A 92 5.49 12.43 6.24
N GLU A 93 4.52 11.52 6.21
CA GLU A 93 3.17 11.78 6.74
C GLU A 93 3.20 12.11 8.23
N GLY A 94 4.06 11.44 9.01
CA GLY A 94 4.29 11.73 10.43
C GLY A 94 4.95 13.09 10.67
N ILE A 95 5.91 13.47 9.81
CA ILE A 95 6.56 14.79 9.81
C ILE A 95 5.56 15.89 9.46
N ALA A 96 4.68 15.64 8.49
CA ALA A 96 3.85 16.66 7.85
C ALA A 96 2.59 17.12 8.64
N TYR A 97 2.56 16.93 9.96
CA TYR A 97 1.42 17.32 10.81
C TYR A 97 1.37 18.83 11.16
N GLY A 98 2.25 19.67 10.60
CA GLY A 98 2.21 21.14 10.70
C GLY A 98 1.63 21.85 9.47
N GLU A 99 1.08 23.06 9.62
CA GLU A 99 0.47 23.85 8.51
C GLU A 99 1.47 24.24 7.39
N GLU A 100 2.78 24.20 7.63
CA GLU A 100 3.83 24.51 6.64
C GLU A 100 4.22 23.32 5.75
N ASP A 101 3.69 22.11 6.00
CA ASP A 101 4.18 20.85 5.40
C ASP A 101 3.38 20.28 4.22
N ARG A 102 2.36 21.00 3.73
CA ARG A 102 1.62 20.56 2.52
C ARG A 102 2.55 20.40 1.29
N ASN A 103 3.62 21.20 1.22
CA ASN A 103 4.62 21.11 0.16
C ASN A 103 5.48 19.84 0.26
N LEU A 104 5.79 19.39 1.48
CA LEU A 104 6.56 18.18 1.72
C LEU A 104 5.74 16.92 1.37
N LEU A 105 4.48 16.89 1.80
CA LEU A 105 3.54 15.83 1.44
C LEU A 105 3.33 15.78 -0.08
N GLN A 106 3.09 16.93 -0.71
CA GLN A 106 2.91 17.01 -2.16
C GLN A 106 4.17 16.59 -2.94
N TRP A 107 5.36 16.92 -2.44
CA TRP A 107 6.63 16.51 -3.03
C TRP A 107 6.84 14.99 -2.92
N CYS A 108 6.57 14.39 -1.75
CA CYS A 108 6.67 12.94 -1.56
C CYS A 108 5.68 12.18 -2.43
N GLN A 109 4.45 12.69 -2.58
CA GLN A 109 3.48 12.14 -3.53
C GLN A 109 3.99 12.17 -4.98
N ASN A 110 4.67 13.24 -5.38
CA ASN A 110 5.26 13.34 -6.72
C ASN A 110 6.43 12.35 -6.90
N ALA A 111 7.31 12.23 -5.90
CA ALA A 111 8.42 11.27 -5.91
C ALA A 111 7.92 9.82 -5.98
N MET A 112 6.86 9.49 -5.22
CA MET A 112 6.20 8.19 -5.28
C MET A 112 5.64 7.89 -6.67
N SER A 113 4.98 8.85 -7.33
CA SER A 113 4.47 8.67 -8.69
C SER A 113 5.60 8.45 -9.70
N GLU A 114 6.74 9.12 -9.56
CA GLU A 114 7.90 8.90 -10.44
C GLU A 114 8.57 7.53 -10.24
N ILE A 115 8.68 7.05 -9.00
CA ILE A 115 9.20 5.71 -8.71
C ILE A 115 8.20 4.62 -9.15
N ALA A 116 6.90 4.86 -8.95
CA ALA A 116 5.82 4.00 -9.42
C ALA A 116 5.82 3.85 -10.95
N LYS A 117 6.05 4.94 -11.70
CA LYS A 117 6.22 4.90 -13.16
C LYS A 117 7.41 4.04 -13.60
N ARG A 118 8.48 3.99 -12.80
CA ARG A 118 9.70 3.22 -13.09
C ARG A 118 9.58 1.73 -12.82
N LYS A 119 8.63 1.29 -11.96
CA LYS A 119 8.43 -0.13 -11.62
C LYS A 119 7.16 -0.70 -12.26
N SER A 120 7.33 -1.71 -13.13
CA SER A 120 6.31 -2.30 -14.00
C SER A 120 5.27 -3.20 -13.32
N SER A 121 4.97 -3.02 -12.02
CA SER A 121 3.96 -3.84 -11.35
C SER A 121 2.54 -3.39 -11.73
N PRO A 122 1.66 -4.29 -12.23
CA PRO A 122 0.25 -3.97 -12.50
C PRO A 122 -0.49 -3.40 -11.28
N TYR A 123 -0.10 -3.81 -10.07
CA TYR A 123 -0.65 -3.32 -8.82
C TYR A 123 -0.24 -1.88 -8.52
N VAL A 124 1.01 -1.53 -8.83
CA VAL A 124 1.53 -0.16 -8.68
C VAL A 124 0.87 0.78 -9.70
N LYS A 125 0.59 0.29 -10.91
CA LYS A 125 -0.20 1.03 -11.90
C LYS A 125 -1.65 1.24 -11.45
N MET A 126 -2.24 0.27 -10.74
CA MET A 126 -3.53 0.46 -10.06
C MET A 126 -3.44 1.62 -9.09
N LEU A 127 -2.52 1.54 -8.12
CA LEU A 127 -2.37 2.56 -7.08
C LEU A 127 -2.08 3.94 -7.67
N ASP A 128 -1.25 4.06 -8.71
CA ASP A 128 -0.99 5.33 -9.40
C ASP A 128 -2.24 5.86 -10.15
N ALA A 129 -3.04 4.99 -10.78
CA ALA A 129 -4.33 5.38 -11.36
C ALA A 129 -5.35 5.83 -10.30
N LEU A 130 -5.38 5.15 -9.15
CA LEU A 130 -6.21 5.50 -7.99
C LEU A 130 -5.78 6.84 -7.38
N HIS A 131 -4.48 7.07 -7.25
CA HIS A 131 -3.91 8.32 -6.73
C HIS A 131 -4.10 9.49 -7.72
N LYS A 132 -4.09 9.24 -9.03
CA LYS A 132 -4.46 10.27 -10.02
C LYS A 132 -5.94 10.63 -9.96
N SER A 133 -6.82 9.67 -9.65
CA SER A 133 -8.25 9.91 -9.39
C SER A 133 -8.48 10.71 -8.09
N TYR A 134 -7.58 10.60 -7.10
CA TYR A 134 -7.61 11.34 -5.82
C TYR A 134 -7.52 12.86 -5.99
N LYS A 135 -6.74 13.35 -6.97
CA LYS A 135 -6.64 14.80 -7.29
C LYS A 135 -7.96 15.45 -7.73
N TYR A 136 -9.03 14.68 -7.93
CA TYR A 136 -10.32 15.15 -8.48
C TYR A 136 -11.53 15.06 -7.52
N ASN A 137 -11.33 15.08 -6.20
CA ASN A 137 -12.38 15.16 -5.14
C ASN A 137 -12.93 13.85 -4.53
N GLN A 138 -12.13 12.80 -4.31
CA GLN A 138 -12.62 11.58 -3.63
C GLN A 138 -11.78 11.19 -2.41
N ARG A 139 -12.42 11.03 -1.24
CA ARG A 139 -11.85 10.31 -0.09
C ARG A 139 -11.91 8.81 -0.38
N VAL A 140 -10.81 8.24 -0.86
CA VAL A 140 -10.64 6.79 -1.00
C VAL A 140 -9.74 6.32 0.15
N TYR A 141 -10.23 5.43 1.01
CA TYR A 141 -9.42 4.74 2.01
C TYR A 141 -8.69 3.59 1.32
N VAL A 142 -7.44 3.81 0.90
CA VAL A 142 -6.55 2.74 0.44
C VAL A 142 -5.64 2.39 1.61
N ASP A 143 -5.93 1.28 2.28
CA ASP A 143 -5.27 0.91 3.53
C ASP A 143 -3.92 0.19 3.30
N ARG A 144 -2.98 0.38 4.24
CA ARG A 144 -1.53 0.06 4.27
C ARG A 144 -1.11 -1.41 4.02
N ALA A 145 -2.00 -2.33 3.63
CA ALA A 145 -1.71 -3.77 3.62
C ALA A 145 -1.28 -4.35 2.26
N LEU A 146 -1.36 -3.56 1.17
CA LEU A 146 -1.36 -4.09 -0.20
C LEU A 146 0.02 -4.39 -0.81
N LEU A 147 1.11 -4.13 -0.07
CA LEU A 147 2.48 -4.22 -0.58
C LEU A 147 3.37 -5.14 0.28
N ASP A 148 2.84 -5.66 1.38
CA ASP A 148 3.50 -6.67 2.20
C ASP A 148 2.89 -8.04 1.88
N LYS A 149 3.67 -8.92 1.22
CA LYS A 149 3.22 -10.29 0.88
C LYS A 149 2.90 -11.14 2.11
N THR A 150 3.24 -10.68 3.32
CA THR A 150 2.98 -11.37 4.58
C THR A 150 1.70 -10.89 5.27
N ARG A 151 1.01 -9.86 4.75
CA ARG A 151 -0.23 -9.33 5.33
C ARG A 151 -1.48 -9.64 4.48
N PRO A 152 -2.66 -9.74 5.12
CA PRO A 152 -3.96 -9.89 4.46
C PRO A 152 -4.20 -8.90 3.30
N VAL A 153 -4.62 -9.38 2.12
CA VAL A 153 -5.09 -8.61 0.96
C VAL A 153 -6.38 -7.84 1.32
N ARG A 154 -6.29 -6.68 1.96
CA ARG A 154 -7.50 -5.88 2.29
C ARG A 154 -8.27 -5.47 1.02
N VAL A 155 -9.58 -5.73 0.99
CA VAL A 155 -10.47 -5.30 -0.10
C VAL A 155 -10.62 -3.77 -0.09
N PRO A 156 -10.12 -3.04 -1.11
CA PRO A 156 -10.28 -1.58 -1.17
C PRO A 156 -11.75 -1.19 -1.34
N VAL A 157 -12.18 -0.12 -0.67
CA VAL A 157 -13.56 0.40 -0.73
C VAL A 157 -13.59 1.86 -1.18
N PHE A 158 -14.34 2.15 -2.23
CA PHE A 158 -14.52 3.50 -2.77
C PHE A 158 -15.79 4.13 -2.21
N SER A 159 -15.65 5.17 -1.41
CA SER A 159 -16.79 5.91 -0.84
C SER A 159 -16.97 7.28 -1.48
N GLY A 160 -18.21 7.65 -1.78
CA GLY A 160 -18.56 9.02 -2.13
C GLY A 160 -19.91 9.15 -2.84
N PRO A 161 -20.33 10.38 -3.17
CA PRO A 161 -21.60 10.64 -3.84
C PRO A 161 -21.77 9.87 -5.16
N THR A 162 -23.02 9.65 -5.56
CA THR A 162 -23.36 9.14 -6.89
C THR A 162 -22.79 10.05 -7.98
N GLY A 163 -22.34 9.46 -9.09
CA GLY A 163 -21.88 10.23 -10.26
C GLY A 163 -20.42 10.69 -10.21
N MET A 164 -19.69 10.42 -9.12
CA MET A 164 -18.27 10.75 -8.99
C MET A 164 -17.33 9.91 -9.90
N GLY A 165 -17.86 8.91 -10.61
CA GLY A 165 -17.08 8.08 -11.53
C GLY A 165 -16.33 6.91 -10.87
N LYS A 166 -16.71 6.51 -9.64
CA LYS A 166 -16.08 5.40 -8.89
C LYS A 166 -16.03 4.10 -9.72
N THR A 167 -17.19 3.63 -10.20
CA THR A 167 -17.32 2.48 -11.10
C THR A 167 -16.51 2.64 -12.38
N THR A 168 -16.53 3.83 -13.00
CA THR A 168 -15.81 4.13 -14.25
C THR A 168 -14.29 4.01 -14.05
N THR A 169 -13.76 4.53 -12.93
CA THR A 169 -12.34 4.43 -12.60
C THR A 169 -11.90 2.98 -12.46
N ILE A 170 -12.67 2.16 -11.73
CA ILE A 170 -12.36 0.73 -11.51
C ILE A 170 -12.42 -0.05 -12.83
N LYS A 171 -13.43 0.20 -13.66
CA LYS A 171 -13.58 -0.42 -14.98
C LYS A 171 -12.45 -0.02 -15.94
N LYS A 172 -12.03 1.24 -15.91
CA LYS A 172 -10.91 1.75 -16.71
C LYS A 172 -9.61 1.07 -16.30
N PHE A 173 -9.37 0.93 -15.00
CA PHE A 173 -8.23 0.18 -14.47
C PHE A 173 -8.22 -1.27 -14.99
N ALA A 174 -9.32 -2.00 -14.87
CA ALA A 174 -9.42 -3.38 -15.38
C ALA A 174 -9.07 -3.44 -16.88
N THR A 175 -9.63 -2.52 -17.66
CA THR A 175 -9.36 -2.41 -19.11
C THR A 175 -7.87 -2.16 -19.40
N GLU A 176 -7.23 -1.22 -18.70
CA GLU A 176 -5.81 -0.87 -18.90
C GLU A 176 -4.87 -2.02 -18.54
N MET A 177 -5.24 -2.85 -17.55
CA MET A 177 -4.48 -4.04 -17.18
C MET A 177 -4.79 -5.26 -18.06
N GLY A 178 -5.80 -5.17 -18.93
CA GLY A 178 -6.30 -6.30 -19.71
C GLY A 178 -6.94 -7.38 -18.83
N PHE A 179 -7.55 -6.98 -17.73
CA PHE A 179 -8.30 -7.83 -16.81
C PHE A 179 -9.78 -7.85 -17.18
N ASP A 180 -10.46 -8.96 -16.90
CA ASP A 180 -11.91 -9.00 -16.98
C ASP A 180 -12.52 -8.15 -15.86
N PHE A 181 -13.69 -7.57 -16.11
CA PHE A 181 -14.43 -6.78 -15.13
C PHE A 181 -15.79 -7.41 -14.86
N ILE A 182 -16.08 -7.65 -13.58
CA ILE A 182 -17.34 -8.20 -13.09
C ILE A 182 -17.90 -7.21 -12.07
N ALA A 183 -19.14 -6.76 -12.25
CA ALA A 183 -19.85 -5.96 -11.26
C ALA A 183 -20.95 -6.79 -10.62
N LEU A 184 -21.01 -6.76 -9.29
CA LEU A 184 -21.98 -7.45 -8.44
C LEU A 184 -22.74 -6.41 -7.62
N GLU A 185 -24.06 -6.49 -7.59
CA GLU A 185 -24.92 -5.60 -6.79
C GLU A 185 -25.02 -6.15 -5.36
N GLY A 186 -24.35 -5.49 -4.41
CA GLY A 186 -24.20 -5.95 -3.03
C GLY A 186 -25.52 -6.09 -2.27
N SER A 187 -26.55 -5.31 -2.64
CA SER A 187 -27.86 -5.35 -1.98
C SER A 187 -28.65 -6.64 -2.20
N VAL A 188 -28.30 -7.42 -3.23
CA VAL A 188 -28.95 -8.70 -3.57
C VAL A 188 -27.96 -9.87 -3.59
N LEU A 189 -26.69 -9.62 -3.29
CA LEU A 189 -25.63 -10.61 -3.38
C LEU A 189 -25.68 -11.57 -2.19
N THR A 190 -25.88 -12.86 -2.46
CA THR A 190 -25.78 -13.89 -1.43
C THR A 190 -24.36 -14.43 -1.29
N ALA A 191 -24.04 -15.00 -0.13
CA ALA A 191 -22.75 -15.66 0.11
C ALA A 191 -22.45 -16.77 -0.91
N GLY A 192 -23.46 -17.54 -1.31
CA GLY A 192 -23.33 -18.59 -2.33
C GLY A 192 -23.00 -18.03 -3.72
N ASP A 193 -23.61 -16.91 -4.09
CA ASP A 193 -23.33 -16.24 -5.36
C ASP A 193 -21.91 -15.66 -5.38
N LEU A 194 -21.50 -14.98 -4.31
CA LEU A 194 -20.15 -14.44 -4.16
C LEU A 194 -19.08 -15.52 -4.29
N LEU A 195 -19.23 -16.64 -3.56
CA LEU A 195 -18.31 -17.78 -3.63
C LEU A 195 -18.28 -18.39 -5.04
N THR A 196 -19.43 -18.49 -5.70
CA THR A 196 -19.51 -18.98 -7.09
C THR A 196 -18.75 -18.06 -8.03
N HIS A 197 -18.92 -16.74 -7.91
CA HIS A 197 -18.19 -15.77 -8.72
C HIS A 197 -16.69 -15.83 -8.49
N ILE A 198 -16.22 -15.92 -7.25
CA ILE A 198 -14.80 -16.06 -6.91
C ILE A 198 -14.24 -17.37 -7.51
N GLN A 199 -14.95 -18.49 -7.36
CA GLN A 199 -14.52 -19.79 -7.87
C GLN A 199 -14.45 -19.83 -9.40
N VAL A 200 -15.48 -19.35 -10.10
CA VAL A 200 -15.50 -19.29 -11.57
C VAL A 200 -14.37 -18.40 -12.09
N THR A 201 -14.15 -17.28 -11.42
CA THR A 201 -13.08 -16.33 -11.76
C THR A 201 -11.70 -16.94 -11.57
N LYS A 202 -11.49 -17.64 -10.44
CA LYS A 202 -10.27 -18.41 -10.18
C LYS A 202 -9.98 -19.41 -11.29
N GLU A 203 -10.98 -20.17 -11.70
CA GLU A 203 -10.83 -21.15 -12.77
C GLU A 203 -10.47 -20.50 -14.12
N LYS A 204 -11.04 -19.33 -14.44
CA LYS A 204 -10.68 -18.57 -15.64
C LYS A 204 -9.21 -18.14 -15.63
N ILE A 205 -8.73 -17.62 -14.50
CA ILE A 205 -7.34 -17.21 -14.33
C ILE A 205 -6.41 -18.43 -14.44
N MET A 206 -6.71 -19.52 -13.73
CA MET A 206 -5.91 -20.74 -13.74
C MET A 206 -5.84 -21.40 -15.13
N LYS A 207 -6.94 -21.36 -15.90
CA LYS A 207 -6.98 -21.84 -17.29
C LYS A 207 -6.30 -20.89 -18.28
N LYS A 208 -5.73 -19.77 -17.81
CA LYS A 208 -5.15 -18.68 -18.61
C LYS A 208 -6.12 -18.12 -19.66
N SER A 209 -7.43 -18.25 -19.44
CA SER A 209 -8.44 -17.63 -20.29
C SER A 209 -8.61 -16.14 -19.97
N SER A 210 -7.98 -15.67 -18.89
CA SER A 210 -7.93 -14.28 -18.47
C SER A 210 -6.56 -13.96 -17.88
N LYS A 211 -6.10 -12.71 -18.04
CA LYS A 211 -4.86 -12.22 -17.40
C LYS A 211 -5.06 -11.87 -15.92
N GLY A 212 -6.31 -11.69 -15.52
CA GLY A 212 -6.73 -11.29 -14.19
C GLY A 212 -8.16 -10.78 -14.23
N VAL A 213 -8.80 -10.66 -13.07
CA VAL A 213 -10.20 -10.26 -12.96
C VAL A 213 -10.39 -9.29 -11.81
N VAL A 214 -11.14 -8.22 -12.08
CA VAL A 214 -11.61 -7.26 -11.08
C VAL A 214 -13.09 -7.52 -10.82
N VAL A 215 -13.42 -7.83 -9.57
CA VAL A 215 -14.78 -7.98 -9.06
C VAL A 215 -15.14 -6.74 -8.25
N LEU A 216 -15.99 -5.90 -8.81
CA LEU A 216 -16.60 -4.77 -8.10
C LEU A 216 -17.87 -5.23 -7.38
N ILE A 217 -17.98 -4.91 -6.10
CA ILE A 217 -19.20 -5.07 -5.31
C ILE A 217 -19.79 -3.68 -5.06
N GLU A 218 -20.84 -3.35 -5.79
CA GLU A 218 -21.61 -2.12 -5.65
C GLU A 218 -22.41 -2.14 -4.35
N ARG A 219 -22.64 -0.97 -3.74
CA ARG A 219 -23.33 -0.85 -2.44
C ARG A 219 -22.77 -1.80 -1.39
N PHE A 220 -21.45 -1.80 -1.25
CA PHE A 220 -20.69 -2.67 -0.35
C PHE A 220 -21.19 -2.61 1.11
N ASN A 221 -21.70 -1.47 1.55
CA ASN A 221 -22.30 -1.28 2.87
C ASN A 221 -23.64 -2.02 3.06
N GLN A 222 -24.25 -2.53 1.99
CA GLN A 222 -25.51 -3.30 2.00
C GLN A 222 -25.29 -4.81 1.89
N LEU A 223 -24.03 -5.28 1.92
CA LEU A 223 -23.73 -6.71 1.98
C LEU A 223 -24.32 -7.36 3.24
N CYS A 224 -24.80 -8.59 3.09
CA CYS A 224 -25.14 -9.44 4.23
C CYS A 224 -23.87 -9.83 5.01
N ASP A 225 -24.04 -10.24 6.27
CA ASP A 225 -22.91 -10.52 7.16
C ASP A 225 -22.09 -11.72 6.67
N GLU A 226 -22.73 -12.73 6.11
CA GLU A 226 -22.03 -13.89 5.53
C GLU A 226 -21.14 -13.49 4.33
N CYS A 227 -21.57 -12.52 3.53
CA CYS A 227 -20.74 -11.97 2.46
C CYS A 227 -19.54 -11.20 3.02
N LYS A 228 -19.73 -10.41 4.08
CA LYS A 228 -18.64 -9.68 4.75
C LYS A 228 -17.61 -10.65 5.32
N ASP A 229 -18.06 -11.76 5.90
CA ASP A 229 -17.17 -12.81 6.42
C ASP A 229 -16.33 -13.43 5.30
N ILE A 230 -16.93 -13.73 4.14
CA ILE A 230 -16.19 -14.23 2.97
C ILE A 230 -15.17 -13.21 2.47
N ILE A 231 -15.55 -11.93 2.42
CA ILE A 231 -14.63 -10.86 2.01
C ILE A 231 -13.48 -10.69 3.00
N GLN A 232 -13.76 -10.81 4.30
CA GLN A 232 -12.73 -10.78 5.33
C GLN A 232 -11.77 -11.97 5.19
N GLN A 233 -12.29 -13.18 5.00
CA GLN A 233 -11.47 -14.37 4.75
C GLN A 233 -10.64 -14.26 3.46
N TYR A 234 -11.24 -13.74 2.39
CA TYR A 234 -10.52 -13.42 1.16
C TYR A 234 -9.36 -12.47 1.45
N SER A 235 -9.61 -11.46 2.27
CA SER A 235 -8.56 -10.56 2.72
C SER A 235 -7.50 -11.28 3.53
N ASP A 236 -7.86 -12.13 4.46
CA ASP A 236 -6.91 -12.88 5.30
C ASP A 236 -6.07 -13.91 4.54
N GLY A 237 -6.39 -14.12 3.26
CA GLY A 237 -5.57 -14.91 2.37
C GLY A 237 -5.92 -16.40 2.36
N ASP A 238 -7.06 -16.79 2.94
CA ASP A 238 -7.63 -18.13 2.84
C ASP A 238 -9.14 -18.04 3.00
N ILE A 239 -9.89 -18.42 1.96
CA ILE A 239 -11.34 -18.57 2.09
C ILE A 239 -11.63 -20.00 2.50
N ASP A 240 -12.27 -20.18 3.66
CA ASP A 240 -12.87 -21.42 4.14
C ASP A 240 -14.32 -21.16 4.55
N ALA A 241 -15.21 -21.21 3.57
CA ALA A 241 -16.60 -20.85 3.75
C ALA A 241 -17.54 -21.96 3.28
N VAL A 242 -18.68 -22.11 3.97
CA VAL A 242 -19.75 -23.01 3.55
C VAL A 242 -20.85 -22.17 2.89
N GLY A 243 -20.97 -22.32 1.58
CA GLY A 243 -22.00 -21.65 0.78
C GLY A 243 -23.15 -22.60 0.45
N LYS A 244 -24.39 -22.10 0.55
CA LYS A 244 -25.55 -22.78 -0.01
C LYS A 244 -25.66 -22.41 -1.48
N ILE A 245 -25.37 -23.35 -2.37
CA ILE A 245 -25.59 -23.16 -3.81
C ILE A 245 -27.01 -23.60 -4.12
N VAL A 246 -27.81 -22.69 -4.67
CA VAL A 246 -29.15 -23.01 -5.16
C VAL A 246 -29.05 -23.23 -6.67
N LYS A 247 -29.18 -24.49 -7.13
CA LYS A 247 -29.25 -24.78 -8.57
C LYS A 247 -30.63 -24.42 -9.10
N SER A 248 -30.68 -23.52 -10.08
CA SER A 248 -31.92 -22.98 -10.68
C SER A 248 -32.67 -23.95 -11.60
N ALA A 249 -32.26 -25.22 -11.70
CA ALA A 249 -32.85 -26.20 -12.62
C ALA A 249 -33.85 -27.13 -11.89
N GLY A 250 -35.08 -26.68 -11.70
CA GLY A 250 -36.28 -27.51 -11.53
C GLY A 250 -36.53 -28.22 -10.19
N ALA A 251 -35.53 -28.33 -9.30
CA ALA A 251 -35.73 -28.78 -7.93
C ALA A 251 -34.79 -28.03 -6.99
N LEU A 252 -35.34 -27.35 -5.98
CA LEU A 252 -34.60 -26.66 -4.91
C LEU A 252 -33.86 -27.69 -4.02
N LYS A 253 -32.83 -28.36 -4.55
CA LYS A 253 -31.85 -29.06 -3.71
C LYS A 253 -30.86 -28.01 -3.23
N LYS A 254 -31.00 -27.61 -1.97
CA LYS A 254 -29.97 -26.88 -1.24
C LYS A 254 -28.83 -27.85 -0.97
N THR A 255 -27.73 -27.69 -1.68
CA THR A 255 -26.47 -28.38 -1.40
C THR A 255 -25.51 -27.40 -0.75
N GLU A 256 -25.04 -27.75 0.44
CA GLU A 256 -23.96 -27.03 1.10
C GLU A 256 -22.64 -27.47 0.48
N HIS A 257 -21.86 -26.50 0.03
CA HIS A 257 -20.52 -26.71 -0.49
C HIS A 257 -19.52 -25.95 0.38
N ARG A 258 -18.49 -26.65 0.84
CA ARG A 258 -17.34 -26.03 1.48
C ARG A 258 -16.37 -25.59 0.38
N PHE A 259 -16.05 -24.31 0.36
CA PHE A 259 -15.11 -23.71 -0.57
C PHE A 259 -13.80 -23.49 0.17
N ARG A 260 -12.71 -24.05 -0.34
CA ARG A 260 -11.36 -23.71 0.08
C ARG A 260 -10.62 -23.04 -1.05
N ILE A 261 -10.44 -21.72 -0.94
CA ILE A 261 -9.89 -20.91 -2.03
C ILE A 261 -8.63 -20.22 -1.55
N THR A 262 -7.48 -20.74 -1.98
CA THR A 262 -6.22 -20.00 -1.94
C THR A 262 -6.34 -18.78 -2.85
N PRO A 263 -6.01 -17.56 -2.36
CA PRO A 263 -5.99 -16.34 -3.14
C PRO A 263 -5.06 -16.47 -4.33
N ILE A 264 -5.37 -15.70 -5.36
CA ILE A 264 -4.57 -15.60 -6.57
C ILE A 264 -4.30 -14.12 -6.77
N THR A 265 -3.06 -13.79 -7.08
CA THR A 265 -2.58 -12.41 -7.23
C THR A 265 -3.30 -11.63 -8.33
N GLU A 266 -3.96 -12.33 -9.24
CA GLU A 266 -4.65 -11.80 -10.41
C GLU A 266 -6.16 -11.63 -10.18
N LEU A 267 -6.67 -11.93 -8.98
CA LEU A 267 -8.05 -11.63 -8.58
C LEU A 267 -8.06 -10.40 -7.68
N PHE A 268 -8.92 -9.43 -8.00
CA PHE A 268 -9.06 -8.18 -7.26
C PHE A 268 -10.52 -7.99 -6.89
N VAL A 269 -10.84 -8.02 -5.60
CA VAL A 269 -12.17 -7.68 -5.11
C VAL A 269 -12.15 -6.25 -4.61
N VAL A 270 -13.15 -5.45 -5.00
CA VAL A 270 -13.24 -4.01 -4.72
C VAL A 270 -14.66 -3.67 -4.29
N GLY A 271 -14.82 -2.92 -3.20
CA GLY A 271 -16.11 -2.40 -2.75
C GLY A 271 -16.40 -0.99 -3.25
N GLU A 272 -17.67 -0.67 -3.47
CA GLU A 272 -18.14 0.70 -3.70
C GLU A 272 -19.27 1.04 -2.71
N VAL A 273 -19.15 2.17 -2.02
CA VAL A 273 -20.18 2.74 -1.14
C VAL A 273 -20.64 4.08 -1.72
N THR A 274 -21.95 4.19 -1.91
CA THR A 274 -22.60 5.44 -2.28
C THR A 274 -23.18 6.08 -1.03
N THR A 275 -22.79 7.31 -0.77
CA THR A 275 -23.23 8.15 0.36
C THR A 275 -24.21 9.21 -0.10
#